data_AF-A0AAX2GEW8-F1
#
_entry.id   AF-A0AAX2GEW8-F1
#
_cell.length_a   1.000
_cell.length_b   1.000
_cell.length_c   1.000
_cell.angle_alpha   90.00
_cell.angle_beta   90.00
_cell.angle_gamma   90.00
#
_symmetry.space_group_name_H-M   'P 1'
#
loop_
_entity.id
_entity.type
_entity.pdbx_description
1 polymer ?
#
loop_
_entity_poly.entity_id
_entity_poly.type
_entity_poly.pdbx_seq_one_letter_code
_entity_poly.pdbx_strand_id
1 'polypeptide(L)' 'MKEFQFGNTKVIIHSPLALMEKEEQKEWFQQEWEKKNPILRSIVEAAISCQEDEK' A
#
# COMPACT_ATOMS: atom_id res chain seq x y z
N MET A 1 1.59 11.33 9.96
CA MET A 1 0.16 11.24 10.32
C MET A 1 -0.63 12.03 9.30
N LYS A 2 -1.61 11.41 8.63
CA LYS A 2 -2.50 12.07 7.66
C LYS A 2 -3.94 11.89 8.12
N GLU A 3 -4.70 12.97 8.15
CA GLU A 3 -6.09 12.97 8.61
C GLU A 3 -7.05 13.17 7.44
N PHE A 4 -8.16 12.42 7.46
CA PHE A 4 -9.26 12.56 6.52
C PHE A 4 -10.57 12.65 7.30
N GLN A 5 -11.49 13.50 6.84
CA GLN A 5 -12.84 13.62 7.39
C GLN A 5 -13.86 13.21 6.32
N PHE A 6 -14.66 12.20 6.62
CA PHE A 6 -15.74 11.71 5.76
C PHE A 6 -17.07 11.79 6.51
N GLY A 7 -17.85 12.84 6.27
CA GLY A 7 -19.06 13.11 7.03
C GLY A 7 -18.76 13.27 8.52
N ASN A 8 -19.28 12.36 9.34
CA ASN A 8 -19.04 12.33 10.80
C ASN A 8 -17.86 11.44 11.22
N THR A 9 -17.18 10.80 10.27
CA THR A 9 -16.08 9.85 10.53
C THR A 9 -14.72 10.51 10.32
N LYS A 10 -13.85 10.44 11.33
CA LYS A 10 -12.45 10.87 11.25
C LYS A 10 -11.54 9.65 11.07
N VAL A 11 -10.77 9.64 10.00
CA VAL A 11 -9.76 8.61 9.71
C VAL A 11 -8.37 9.21 9.92
N ILE A 12 -7.56 8.57 10.77
CA ILE A 12 -6.20 8.99 11.07
C ILE A 12 -5.24 7.88 10.64
N ILE A 13 -4.40 8.17 9.65
CA ILE A 13 -3.40 7.22 9.16
C ILE A 13 -2.06 7.51 9.82
N HIS A 14 -1.60 6.54 10.62
CA HIS A 14 -0.32 6.60 11.35
C HIS A 14 0.88 6.05 10.57
N SER A 15 0.69 5.70 9.29
CA SER A 15 1.77 5.16 8.45
C SER A 15 2.60 6.25 7.77
N PRO A 16 3.95 6.15 7.79
CA PRO A 16 4.82 7.01 6.98
C PRO A 16 4.53 6.94 5.49
N LEU A 17 4.10 5.77 4.99
CA LEU A 17 3.72 5.58 3.58
C LEU A 17 2.64 6.55 3.10
N ALA A 18 1.70 6.91 3.98
CA ALA A 18 0.61 7.83 3.62
C ALA A 18 1.08 9.28 3.46
N LEU A 19 2.29 9.60 3.95
CA LEU A 19 2.93 10.91 3.81
C LEU A 19 3.92 10.95 2.65
N MET A 20 4.35 9.81 2.11
CA MET A 20 5.27 9.73 0.99
C MET A 20 4.61 10.23 -0.30
N GLU A 21 5.37 10.94 -1.12
CA GLU A 21 4.98 11.26 -2.49
C GLU A 21 4.96 10.00 -3.37
N LYS A 22 4.36 10.07 -4.56
CA LYS A 22 4.20 8.89 -5.43
C LYS A 22 5.54 8.26 -5.82
N GLU A 23 6.53 9.09 -6.10
CA GLU A 23 7.89 8.67 -6.44
C GLU A 23 8.54 7.94 -5.27
N GLU A 24 8.42 8.48 -4.06
CA GLU A 24 8.95 7.88 -2.83
C GLU A 24 8.24 6.54 -2.51
N GLN A 25 6.93 6.44 -2.72
CA GLN A 25 6.18 5.19 -2.55
C GLN A 25 6.67 4.12 -3.53
N LYS A 26 6.97 4.50 -4.77
CA LYS A 26 7.49 3.58 -5.79
C LYS A 26 8.88 3.06 -5.41
N GLU A 27 9.77 3.95 -4.96
CA GLU A 27 11.10 3.56 -4.49
C GLU A 27 11.03 2.64 -3.27
N TRP A 28 10.18 2.98 -2.29
CA TRP A 28 9.93 2.13 -1.13
C TRP A 28 9.46 0.74 -1.54
N PHE A 29 8.49 0.66 -2.45
CA PHE A 29 7.97 -0.63 -2.94
C PHE A 29 9.09 -1.46 -3.57
N GLN A 30 9.92 -0.85 -4.43
CA GLN A 30 11.01 -1.56 -5.10
C GLN A 30 12.06 -2.07 -4.11
N GLN A 31 12.44 -1.26 -3.11
CA GLN A 31 13.36 -1.68 -2.06
C GLN A 31 12.80 -2.85 -1.23
N GLU A 32 11.53 -2.79 -0.83
CA GLU A 32 10.90 -3.87 -0.07
C GLU A 32 10.72 -5.15 -0.89
N TRP A 33 10.48 -5.01 -2.20
CA TRP A 33 10.45 -6.12 -3.13
C TRP A 33 11.80 -6.84 -3.21
N GLU A 34 12.89 -6.08 -3.35
CA GLU A 34 14.27 -6.58 -3.38
C GLU A 34 14.67 -7.25 -2.05
N LYS A 35 14.22 -6.69 -0.91
CA LYS A 35 14.39 -7.29 0.43
C LYS A 35 13.55 -8.55 0.65
N LYS A 36 12.71 -8.93 -0.32
CA LYS A 36 11.81 -10.09 -0.23
C LYS A 36 10.83 -9.99 0.95
N ASN A 37 10.27 -8.80 1.18
CA ASN A 37 9.25 -8.63 2.22
C ASN A 37 8.07 -9.60 1.99
N PRO A 38 7.81 -10.54 2.92
CA PRO A 38 6.83 -11.61 2.71
C PRO A 38 5.39 -11.10 2.68
N ILE A 39 5.10 -10.02 3.41
CA ILE A 39 3.76 -9.43 3.46
C ILE A 39 3.46 -8.75 2.13
N LEU A 40 4.40 -7.95 1.63
CA LEU A 40 4.25 -7.26 0.36
C LEU A 40 4.05 -8.24 -0.80
N ARG A 41 4.80 -9.36 -0.81
CA ARG A 41 4.62 -10.43 -1.79
C ARG A 41 3.23 -11.07 -1.72
N SER A 42 2.78 -11.42 -0.52
CA SER A 42 1.45 -12.02 -0.33
C SER A 42 0.33 -11.10 -0.82
N ILE A 43 0.45 -9.78 -0.60
CA ILE A 43 -0.52 -8.80 -1.12
C ILE A 43 -0.50 -8.76 -2.65
N VAL A 44 0.68 -8.76 -3.27
CA VAL A 44 0.80 -8.76 -4.75
C VAL A 44 0.25 -10.04 -5.35
N GLU A 45 0.55 -11.20 -4.76
CA GLU A 45 0.00 -12.50 -5.19
C GLU A 45 -1.53 -12.52 -5.10
N ALA A 46 -2.10 -12.05 -3.99
CA ALA A 46 -3.55 -11.95 -3.84
C ALA A 46 -4.17 -11.00 -4.88
N ALA A 47 -3.53 -9.86 -5.14
CA ALA A 47 -4.02 -8.90 -6.14
C ALA A 47 -3.99 -9.48 -7.56
N ILE A 48 -2.96 -10.26 -7.91
CA ILE A 48 -2.87 -10.96 -9.19
C ILE A 48 -3.97 -12.02 -9.29
N SER A 49 -4.15 -12.85 -8.26
CA SER A 49 -5.21 -13.88 -8.22
C SER A 49 -6.59 -13.27 -8.50
N CYS A 50 -6.93 -12.15 -7.83
CA CYS A 50 -8.21 -11.49 -8.04
C CYS A 50 -8.42 -10.99 -9.48
N GLN A 51 -7.35 -10.64 -10.21
CA GLN A 51 -7.44 -10.20 -11.61
C GLN A 51 -7.54 -11.38 -12.59
N GLU A 52 -6.97 -12.53 -12.24
CA GLU A 52 -7.02 -13.76 -13.04
C GLU A 52 -8.39 -14.43 -12.95
N ASP A 53 -9.07 -14.34 -11.80
CA ASP A 53 -10.42 -14.89 -11.58
C ASP A 53 -11.53 -14.14 -12.35
N GLU A 54 -11.23 -12.96 -12.92
CA GLU A 54 -12.16 -12.15 -13.74
C GLU A 54 -12.04 -12.41 -15.27
N LYS A 55 -11.17 -13.32 -15.70
CA LYS A 55 -10.99 -13.72 -17.11
C LYS A 55 -11.61 -15.08 -17.45
#